data_AF-A0AAP0WV56-F1
#
_entry.id   AF-A0AAP0WV56-F1
#
_cell.length_a   1.000
_cell.length_b   1.000
_cell.length_c   1.000
_cell.angle_alpha   90.00
_cell.angle_beta   90.00
_cell.angle_gamma   90.00
#
_symmetry.space_group_name_H-M   'P 1'
#
loop_
_entity.id
_entity.type
_entity.pdbx_description
1 polymer ?
#
loop_
_entity_poly.entity_id
_entity_poly.type
_entity_poly.pdbx_seq_one_letter_code
_entity_poly.pdbx_strand_id
1 'polypeptide(L)'
;MADISTQKAILGVQEDVEIPGAGNSRITSEKESAVKGFNFMDDRLLNKKWIDGSNLSDITMFFRVLALCHTGIPIEDQTDKLKYEAESPEEVAFLMAAQEFGFKFCRRTQSMMVLKELDPSSGKEVEREYKLLNLLEFSSSRKRMSVIVSNEDGQIFLLCKGADSIIFDRLAENGRSYQLATSSHLLKYAEDGLRTLAFAYRKVEVAEYDCWNSIFTKAKTTIGPEREELLERASEMIEKDLILLGAAAVEDKLQKGVPECIDKLSQAGLKIWLLTGDKKETAINVGFACSLLRHDMEQFHLGLSKEAESDNQLKGMKEDILRQIESFYQVRCEESVMNKPFALVVDGKALEIALRSDVKDKFLQLAVSCASVICCRVSPKQKALITRSVKEYTGRTTLAIGDGANDVGMIQEADIGVGISGMEGMQAVMASDFSLPQFRFLERLLIVHGHWCYKRISKMILYFVYKNIALGLTLFYY
;
A
#
# COMPACT_ATOMS: atom_id res chain seq x y z
N MET A 1 1.94 40.16 55.57
CA MET A 1 1.13 41.39 55.73
C MET A 1 1.61 42.36 54.67
N ALA A 2 0.72 43.05 53.93
CA ALA A 2 1.00 44.12 52.94
C ALA A 2 2.08 43.77 51.87
N ASP A 3 1.80 43.49 50.60
CA ASP A 3 0.96 44.19 49.60
C ASP A 3 1.21 45.70 49.46
N ILE A 4 1.54 46.15 48.24
CA ILE A 4 0.95 47.33 47.55
C ILE A 4 1.38 47.41 46.06
N SER A 5 0.36 47.31 45.20
CA SER A 5 0.19 47.61 43.75
C SER A 5 1.35 48.10 42.83
N THR A 6 1.71 47.27 41.85
CA THR A 6 1.27 47.26 40.42
C THR A 6 0.87 48.55 39.66
N GLN A 7 1.11 48.53 38.33
CA GLN A 7 0.66 49.40 37.20
C GLN A 7 1.66 50.51 36.80
N LYS A 8 1.86 50.86 35.51
CA LYS A 8 1.20 50.46 34.23
C LYS A 8 2.20 50.54 33.05
N ALA A 9 1.89 49.91 31.90
CA ALA A 9 2.72 49.92 30.68
C ALA A 9 2.10 50.75 29.54
N ILE A 10 2.85 51.01 28.43
CA ILE A 10 2.43 51.01 27.00
C ILE A 10 3.48 51.68 26.05
N LEU A 11 3.78 51.04 24.89
CA LEU A 11 4.31 51.48 23.55
C LEU A 11 5.33 52.66 23.41
N GLY A 12 6.31 52.68 22.48
CA GLY A 12 6.73 51.77 21.39
C GLY A 12 7.66 52.49 20.34
N VAL A 13 8.10 51.81 19.26
CA VAL A 13 8.87 52.33 18.07
C VAL A 13 10.39 52.61 18.34
N GLN A 14 11.37 51.92 17.71
CA GLN A 14 12.11 52.17 16.42
C GLN A 14 12.85 53.55 16.37
N GLU A 15 14.07 53.71 15.80
CA GLU A 15 14.81 52.93 14.77
C GLU A 15 16.37 53.10 14.84
N ASP A 16 17.12 52.55 13.86
CA ASP A 16 18.58 52.21 13.88
C ASP A 16 19.63 53.34 13.62
N VAL A 17 20.92 53.06 13.93
CA VAL A 17 22.14 53.59 13.25
C VAL A 17 23.29 52.54 13.22
N GLU A 18 23.89 52.29 12.03
CA GLU A 18 25.07 51.42 11.76
C GLU A 18 26.44 52.12 12.05
N ILE A 19 27.67 51.55 11.98
CA ILE A 19 28.34 50.29 11.51
C ILE A 19 29.64 50.10 12.40
N PRO A 20 30.70 49.29 12.11
CA PRO A 20 30.87 47.99 11.40
C PRO A 20 31.73 46.94 12.17
N GLY A 21 31.75 45.68 11.72
CA GLY A 21 32.72 44.68 12.24
C GLY A 21 32.82 43.35 11.46
N ALA A 22 33.95 43.15 10.76
CA ALA A 22 34.55 41.90 10.25
C ALA A 22 33.64 40.75 9.74
N GLY A 23 33.78 40.45 8.45
CA GLY A 23 33.00 39.46 7.71
C GLY A 23 33.05 38.02 8.20
N ASN A 24 32.00 37.29 7.83
CA ASN A 24 31.95 35.84 7.86
C ASN A 24 31.18 35.34 6.62
N SER A 25 31.68 34.30 5.95
CA SER A 25 31.16 33.84 4.65
C SER A 25 29.80 33.15 4.82
N ARG A 26 28.72 33.81 4.38
CA ARG A 26 27.40 33.16 4.28
C ARG A 26 27.43 32.12 3.17
N ILE A 27 27.54 30.85 3.55
CA ILE A 27 27.05 29.74 2.74
C ILE A 27 25.55 29.98 2.56
N THR A 28 25.13 30.31 1.34
CA THR A 28 23.71 30.40 1.00
C THR A 28 23.16 28.98 0.93
N SER A 29 22.58 28.53 2.04
CA SER A 29 21.74 27.33 2.06
C SER A 29 20.51 27.61 1.18
N GLU A 30 20.57 27.15 -0.07
CA GLU A 30 19.42 27.19 -0.96
C GLU A 30 18.29 26.41 -0.31
N LYS A 31 17.14 27.07 -0.11
CA LYS A 31 15.95 26.39 0.37
C LYS A 31 15.37 25.61 -0.78
N GLU A 32 15.81 24.37 -0.93
CA GLU A 32 15.18 23.40 -1.84
C GLU A 32 13.67 23.42 -1.61
N SER A 33 12.92 23.76 -2.66
CA SER A 33 11.47 23.87 -2.59
C SER A 33 10.87 22.47 -2.55
N ALA A 34 10.81 21.88 -1.36
CA ALA A 34 10.36 20.51 -1.12
C ALA A 34 9.03 20.22 -1.85
N VAL A 35 9.13 19.48 -2.96
CA VAL A 35 8.02 19.30 -3.89
C VAL A 35 7.03 18.32 -3.25
N LYS A 36 5.77 18.73 -3.11
CA LYS A 36 4.74 17.95 -2.43
C LYS A 36 4.45 16.65 -3.20
N GLY A 37 5.04 15.55 -2.74
CA GLY A 37 4.94 14.22 -3.36
C GLY A 37 6.26 13.64 -3.85
N PHE A 38 7.37 14.37 -3.75
CA PHE A 38 8.71 13.91 -4.10
C PHE A 38 9.64 13.97 -2.87
N ASN A 39 10.17 12.81 -2.48
CA ASN A 39 11.07 12.63 -1.32
C ASN A 39 12.37 11.90 -1.68
N PHE A 40 12.69 11.79 -2.96
CA PHE A 40 13.86 11.06 -3.44
C PHE A 40 15.11 11.95 -3.39
N MET A 41 16.19 11.44 -2.79
CA MET A 41 17.44 12.16 -2.58
C MET A 41 18.63 11.30 -3.01
N ASP A 42 19.23 11.62 -4.17
CA ASP A 42 20.45 11.00 -4.66
C ASP A 42 21.27 12.01 -5.48
N ASP A 43 22.45 12.37 -4.97
CA ASP A 43 23.39 13.30 -5.59
C ASP A 43 23.88 12.89 -6.99
N ARG A 44 23.65 11.65 -7.42
CA ARG A 44 24.04 11.10 -8.72
C ARG A 44 22.95 11.25 -9.79
N LEU A 45 21.69 11.45 -9.37
CA LEU A 45 20.53 11.46 -10.27
C LEU A 45 19.78 12.80 -10.26
N LEU A 46 19.77 13.51 -9.11
CA LEU A 46 19.18 14.83 -8.98
C LEU A 46 19.91 15.88 -9.84
N ASN A 47 19.23 17.02 -10.06
CA ASN A 47 19.76 18.15 -10.83
C ASN A 47 20.26 17.77 -12.23
N LYS A 48 19.56 16.82 -12.88
CA LYS A 48 19.81 16.32 -14.25
C LYS A 48 21.19 15.64 -14.45
N LYS A 49 21.93 15.32 -13.36
CA LYS A 49 23.23 14.63 -13.39
C LYS A 49 23.20 13.20 -13.94
N TRP A 50 22.03 12.59 -14.08
CA TRP A 50 21.88 11.27 -14.70
C TRP A 50 22.39 11.21 -16.15
N ILE A 51 22.56 12.36 -16.80
CA ILE A 51 23.16 12.51 -18.14
C ILE A 51 24.64 12.09 -18.17
N ASP A 52 25.38 12.31 -17.07
CA ASP A 52 26.82 12.03 -16.98
C ASP A 52 27.13 10.53 -16.81
N GLY A 53 26.11 9.67 -16.79
CA GLY A 53 26.23 8.22 -16.62
C GLY A 53 26.58 7.45 -17.90
N SER A 54 27.36 6.37 -17.76
CA SER A 54 27.82 5.54 -18.88
C SER A 54 26.71 4.85 -19.68
N ASN A 55 25.54 4.62 -19.08
CA ASN A 55 24.46 3.80 -19.63
C ASN A 55 23.24 4.69 -19.99
N LEU A 56 23.52 5.83 -20.62
CA LEU A 56 22.57 6.91 -20.90
C LEU A 56 21.31 6.47 -21.67
N SER A 57 21.43 5.51 -22.59
CA SER A 57 20.31 4.92 -23.34
C SER A 57 19.29 4.27 -22.40
N ASP A 58 19.78 3.47 -21.45
CA ASP A 58 18.99 2.60 -20.61
C ASP A 58 18.33 3.42 -19.50
N ILE A 59 19.05 4.41 -18.96
CA ILE A 59 18.54 5.38 -18.00
C ILE A 59 17.43 6.25 -18.63
N THR A 60 17.66 6.76 -19.85
CA THR A 60 16.63 7.52 -20.59
C THR A 60 15.41 6.65 -20.86
N MET A 61 15.60 5.37 -21.23
CA MET A 61 14.49 4.46 -21.47
C MET A 61 13.75 4.08 -20.18
N PHE A 62 14.44 3.93 -19.05
CA PHE A 62 13.82 3.70 -17.74
C PHE A 62 12.87 4.84 -17.36
N PHE A 63 13.31 6.09 -17.48
CA PHE A 63 12.45 7.25 -17.21
C PHE A 63 11.32 7.40 -18.23
N ARG A 64 11.51 7.02 -19.50
CA ARG A 64 10.41 6.93 -20.49
C ARG A 64 9.38 5.87 -20.12
N VAL A 65 9.77 4.67 -19.66
CA VAL A 65 8.81 3.68 -19.15
C VAL A 65 8.07 4.24 -17.93
N LEU A 66 8.79 4.88 -17.00
CA LEU A 66 8.23 5.51 -15.80
C LEU A 66 7.17 6.59 -16.15
N ALA A 67 7.43 7.38 -17.20
CA ALA A 67 6.61 8.51 -17.62
C ALA A 67 5.53 8.21 -18.68
N LEU A 68 5.45 6.98 -19.21
CA LEU A 68 4.47 6.58 -20.24
C LEU A 68 3.66 5.32 -19.87
N CYS A 69 4.21 4.43 -19.04
CA CYS A 69 3.56 3.18 -18.65
C CYS A 69 2.62 3.38 -17.45
N HIS A 70 1.52 4.10 -17.62
CA HIS A 70 0.55 4.43 -16.57
C HIS A 70 -0.88 4.67 -17.12
N THR A 71 -1.89 4.74 -16.26
CA THR A 71 -3.25 5.23 -16.61
C THR A 71 -3.47 6.68 -16.24
N GLY A 72 -2.66 7.25 -15.34
CA GLY A 72 -2.77 8.64 -14.86
C GLY A 72 -2.93 9.75 -15.92
N ILE A 73 -3.61 10.82 -15.50
CA ILE A 73 -4.02 12.00 -16.27
C ILE A 73 -3.38 13.26 -15.65
N PRO A 74 -2.80 14.18 -16.46
CA PRO A 74 -2.29 15.45 -15.98
C PRO A 74 -3.43 16.44 -15.72
N ILE A 75 -3.30 17.21 -14.64
CA ILE A 75 -4.18 18.32 -14.29
C ILE A 75 -3.32 19.59 -14.26
N GLU A 76 -3.72 20.57 -15.08
CA GLU A 76 -3.12 21.89 -15.09
C GLU A 76 -3.42 22.61 -13.77
N ASP A 77 -2.36 22.93 -13.02
CA ASP A 77 -2.41 23.85 -11.89
C ASP A 77 -2.04 25.26 -12.35
N GLN A 78 -2.23 26.27 -11.50
CA GLN A 78 -1.84 27.66 -11.80
C GLN A 78 -0.30 27.89 -11.71
N THR A 79 0.49 26.83 -11.89
CA THR A 79 1.96 26.81 -11.80
C THR A 79 2.53 25.86 -12.86
N ASP A 80 3.80 26.04 -13.25
CA ASP A 80 4.47 25.18 -14.24
C ASP A 80 4.81 23.76 -13.72
N LYS A 81 4.26 23.34 -12.57
CA LYS A 81 4.26 21.94 -12.13
C LYS A 81 2.86 21.36 -12.29
N LEU A 82 2.76 20.30 -13.08
CA LEU A 82 1.50 19.57 -13.26
C LEU A 82 1.21 18.73 -12.01
N LYS A 83 -0.07 18.54 -11.74
CA LYS A 83 -0.56 17.50 -10.82
C LYS A 83 -0.99 16.30 -11.65
N TYR A 84 -1.02 15.12 -11.02
CA TYR A 84 -1.44 13.88 -11.66
C TYR A 84 -2.49 13.19 -10.81
N GLU A 85 -3.60 12.77 -11.43
CA GLU A 85 -4.58 11.86 -10.85
C GLU A 85 -4.49 10.52 -11.58
N ALA A 86 -4.48 9.40 -10.85
CA ALA A 86 -4.34 8.06 -11.38
C ALA A 86 -5.07 7.03 -10.51
N GLU A 87 -5.28 5.83 -11.04
CA GLU A 87 -6.02 4.75 -10.35
C GLU A 87 -5.27 4.16 -9.15
N SER A 88 -3.95 4.37 -9.06
CA SER A 88 -3.11 3.98 -7.93
C SER A 88 -2.19 5.13 -7.51
N PRO A 89 -2.00 5.36 -6.20
CA PRO A 89 -1.08 6.39 -5.70
C PRO A 89 0.38 6.14 -6.09
N GLU A 90 0.76 4.89 -6.36
CA GLU A 90 2.10 4.54 -6.86
C GLU A 90 2.36 5.17 -8.24
N GLU A 91 1.36 5.22 -9.13
CA GLU A 91 1.51 5.88 -10.43
C GLU A 91 1.72 7.39 -10.30
N VAL A 92 1.01 8.02 -9.36
CA VAL A 92 1.18 9.45 -9.07
C VAL A 92 2.60 9.71 -8.55
N ALA A 93 3.12 8.85 -7.67
CA ALA A 93 4.50 8.95 -7.19
C ALA A 93 5.52 8.81 -8.33
N PHE A 94 5.33 7.85 -9.25
CA PHE A 94 6.20 7.66 -10.41
C PHE A 94 6.15 8.84 -11.40
N LEU A 95 4.97 9.40 -11.67
CA LEU A 95 4.81 10.58 -12.54
C LEU A 95 5.44 11.83 -11.93
N MET A 96 5.25 12.05 -10.63
CA MET A 96 5.91 13.14 -9.91
C MET A 96 7.43 12.98 -9.93
N ALA A 97 7.95 11.77 -9.74
CA ALA A 97 9.38 11.49 -9.84
C ALA A 97 9.93 11.73 -11.26
N ALA A 98 9.24 11.24 -12.29
CA ALA A 98 9.61 11.46 -13.68
C ALA A 98 9.69 12.96 -14.03
N GLN A 99 8.71 13.77 -13.59
CA GLN A 99 8.73 15.22 -13.80
C GLN A 99 9.98 15.89 -13.20
N GLU A 100 10.37 15.55 -11.96
CA GLU A 100 11.55 16.14 -11.32
C GLU A 100 12.89 15.65 -11.93
N PHE A 101 12.94 14.44 -12.51
CA PHE A 101 14.08 13.98 -13.31
C PHE A 101 14.16 14.62 -14.71
N GLY A 102 13.14 15.37 -15.14
CA GLY A 102 13.10 16.05 -16.44
C GLY A 102 12.27 15.36 -17.52
N PHE A 103 11.36 14.46 -17.15
CA PHE A 103 10.44 13.74 -18.03
C PHE A 103 8.99 14.10 -17.64
N LYS A 104 8.55 15.30 -18.03
CA LYS A 104 7.24 15.86 -17.68
C LYS A 104 6.16 15.32 -18.62
N PHE A 105 5.26 14.49 -18.11
CA PHE A 105 4.10 14.02 -18.88
C PHE A 105 3.07 15.15 -18.99
N CYS A 106 2.83 15.65 -20.21
CA CYS A 106 2.09 16.89 -20.45
C CYS A 106 0.60 16.66 -20.82
N ARG A 107 0.30 15.68 -21.68
CA ARG A 107 -1.04 15.52 -22.27
C ARG A 107 -1.32 14.04 -22.61
N ARG A 108 -2.55 13.60 -22.33
CA ARG A 108 -3.08 12.27 -22.72
C ARG A 108 -4.35 12.44 -23.55
N THR A 109 -4.48 11.68 -24.63
CA THR A 109 -5.73 11.48 -25.37
C THR A 109 -5.97 9.97 -25.52
N GLN A 110 -7.04 9.57 -26.23
CA GLN A 110 -7.32 8.16 -26.52
C GLN A 110 -6.28 7.49 -27.46
N SER A 111 -5.46 8.27 -28.17
CA SER A 111 -4.54 7.78 -29.21
C SER A 111 -3.14 8.44 -29.19
N MET A 112 -2.91 9.37 -28.28
CA MET A 112 -1.67 10.16 -28.19
C MET A 112 -1.30 10.46 -26.74
N MET A 113 -0.01 10.40 -26.46
CA MET A 113 0.65 10.80 -25.22
C MET A 113 1.72 11.84 -25.59
N VAL A 114 1.86 12.88 -24.77
CA VAL A 114 2.88 13.93 -24.97
C VAL A 114 3.81 13.96 -23.77
N LEU A 115 5.09 13.75 -24.03
CA LEU A 115 6.15 13.75 -23.04
C LEU A 115 7.14 14.87 -23.37
N LYS A 116 7.29 15.82 -22.46
CA LYS A 116 8.36 16.82 -22.52
C LYS A 116 9.56 16.26 -21.76
N GLU A 117 10.52 15.71 -22.50
CA GLU A 117 11.74 15.13 -21.94
C GLU A 117 12.96 16.05 -22.17
N LEU A 118 13.95 15.94 -21.31
CA LEU A 118 15.26 16.52 -21.56
C LEU A 118 16.05 15.63 -22.53
N ASP A 119 16.32 16.11 -23.74
CA ASP A 119 17.20 15.41 -24.68
C ASP A 119 18.66 15.51 -24.22
N PRO A 120 19.33 14.38 -23.90
CA PRO A 120 20.73 14.40 -23.49
C PRO A 120 21.69 14.95 -24.55
N SER A 121 21.31 14.85 -25.83
CA SER A 121 22.16 15.20 -26.98
C SER A 121 22.30 16.72 -27.16
N SER A 122 21.26 17.48 -26.81
CA SER A 122 21.20 18.94 -26.97
C SER A 122 21.10 19.71 -25.65
N GLY A 123 20.88 19.01 -24.52
CA GLY A 123 20.70 19.62 -23.20
C GLY A 123 19.42 20.45 -23.07
N LYS A 124 18.46 20.28 -23.99
CA LYS A 124 17.22 21.05 -24.08
C LYS A 124 16.01 20.16 -23.83
N GLU A 125 14.94 20.78 -23.34
CA GLU A 125 13.65 20.11 -23.17
C GLU A 125 12.93 20.07 -24.52
N VAL A 126 12.69 18.85 -25.00
CA VAL A 126 12.05 18.53 -26.28
C VAL A 126 10.69 17.90 -25.97
N GLU A 127 9.65 18.43 -26.59
CA GLU A 127 8.32 17.83 -26.56
C GLU A 127 8.26 16.72 -27.62
N ARG A 128 7.89 15.50 -27.20
CA ARG A 128 7.74 14.33 -28.07
C ARG A 128 6.33 13.80 -28.05
N GLU A 129 5.80 13.48 -29.23
CA GLU A 129 4.49 12.86 -29.39
C GLU A 129 4.62 11.34 -29.56
N TYR A 130 4.03 10.59 -28.63
CA TYR A 130 3.95 9.14 -28.66
C TYR A 130 2.52 8.73 -29.02
N LYS A 131 2.35 8.00 -30.11
CA LYS A 131 1.05 7.43 -30.49
C LYS A 131 0.75 6.23 -29.58
N LEU A 132 -0.29 6.34 -28.76
CA LEU A 132 -0.79 5.23 -27.94
C LEU A 132 -1.47 4.22 -28.88
N LEU A 133 -0.94 2.99 -28.90
CA LEU A 133 -1.46 1.91 -29.73
C LEU A 133 -2.39 1.00 -28.93
N ASN A 134 -1.89 0.43 -27.84
CA ASN A 134 -2.66 -0.43 -26.95
C ASN A 134 -2.26 -0.21 -25.49
N LEU A 135 -3.25 -0.21 -24.60
CA LEU A 135 -3.06 -0.31 -23.15
C LEU A 135 -3.40 -1.75 -22.73
N LEU A 136 -2.50 -2.40 -22.00
CA LEU A 136 -2.71 -3.67 -21.31
C LEU A 136 -2.83 -3.36 -19.82
N GLU A 137 -4.08 -3.15 -19.40
CA GLU A 137 -4.46 -2.72 -18.05
C GLU A 137 -3.96 -3.68 -16.96
N PHE A 138 -3.79 -3.16 -15.74
CA PHE A 138 -3.41 -3.98 -14.59
C PHE A 138 -4.56 -4.93 -14.19
N SER A 139 -4.21 -6.16 -13.85
CA SER A 139 -5.12 -7.10 -13.16
C SER A 139 -4.35 -7.88 -12.10
N SER A 140 -5.04 -8.21 -11.01
CA SER A 140 -4.55 -9.04 -9.91
C SER A 140 -4.15 -10.47 -10.33
N SER A 141 -4.61 -10.95 -11.49
CA SER A 141 -4.11 -12.18 -12.13
C SER A 141 -2.66 -11.99 -12.59
N ARG A 142 -2.47 -11.07 -13.55
CA ARG A 142 -1.21 -10.84 -14.27
C ARG A 142 -0.15 -10.08 -13.48
N LYS A 143 -0.53 -9.26 -12.48
CA LYS A 143 0.34 -8.47 -11.58
C LYS A 143 1.36 -7.58 -12.30
N ARG A 144 0.96 -7.06 -13.46
CA ARG A 144 1.74 -6.18 -14.35
C ARG A 144 0.80 -5.29 -15.16
N MET A 145 1.32 -4.19 -15.67
CA MET A 145 0.69 -3.31 -16.66
C MET A 145 1.68 -3.12 -17.81
N SER A 146 1.18 -3.06 -19.04
CA SER A 146 2.00 -2.74 -20.21
C SER A 146 1.33 -1.71 -21.12
N VAL A 147 2.14 -0.86 -21.77
CA VAL A 147 1.68 0.13 -22.74
C VAL A 147 2.47 -0.04 -24.02
N ILE A 148 1.77 -0.12 -25.15
CA ILE A 148 2.39 -0.15 -26.48
C ILE A 148 2.25 1.24 -27.09
N VAL A 149 3.39 1.87 -27.40
CA VAL A 149 3.48 3.18 -28.05
C VAL A 149 4.27 3.08 -29.35
N SER A 150 3.97 3.96 -30.30
CA SER A 150 4.84 4.26 -31.44
C SER A 150 5.38 5.67 -31.30
N ASN A 151 6.67 5.88 -31.60
CA ASN A 151 7.29 7.21 -31.59
C ASN A 151 7.19 7.91 -32.96
N GLU A 152 7.72 9.13 -33.04
CA GLU A 152 7.79 9.95 -34.26
C GLU A 152 8.50 9.25 -35.44
N ASP A 153 9.51 8.41 -35.16
CA ASP A 153 10.22 7.60 -36.17
C ASP A 153 9.41 6.36 -36.63
N GLY A 154 8.18 6.17 -36.12
CA GLY A 154 7.35 4.99 -36.38
C GLY A 154 7.80 3.71 -35.64
N GLN A 155 8.77 3.79 -34.74
CA GLN A 155 9.27 2.64 -33.98
C GLN A 155 8.31 2.27 -32.86
N ILE A 156 7.93 1.00 -32.75
CA ILE A 156 7.00 0.50 -31.74
C ILE A 156 7.76 -0.01 -30.52
N PHE A 157 7.35 0.44 -29.34
CA PHE A 157 7.89 0.02 -28.05
C PHE A 157 6.77 -0.53 -27.16
N LEU A 158 6.98 -1.75 -26.67
CA LEU A 158 6.25 -2.31 -25.54
C LEU A 158 6.98 -1.87 -24.26
N LEU A 159 6.30 -1.10 -23.43
CA LEU A 159 6.76 -0.65 -22.12
C LEU A 159 6.02 -1.48 -21.06
N CYS A 160 6.72 -2.03 -20.07
CA CYS A 160 6.11 -2.94 -19.08
C CYS A 160 6.62 -2.64 -17.67
N LYS A 161 5.70 -2.64 -16.70
CA LYS A 161 6.00 -2.57 -15.25
C LYS A 161 5.19 -3.61 -14.49
N GLY A 162 5.77 -4.18 -13.43
CA GLY A 162 5.04 -5.16 -12.62
C GLY A 162 5.85 -5.76 -11.49
N ALA A 163 5.28 -6.81 -10.90
CA ALA A 163 5.94 -7.58 -9.85
C ALA A 163 7.25 -8.20 -10.36
N ASP A 164 8.27 -8.12 -9.52
CA ASP A 164 9.61 -8.68 -9.68
C ASP A 164 9.64 -10.07 -10.33
N SER A 165 8.95 -11.06 -9.77
CA SER A 165 8.95 -12.42 -10.33
C SER A 165 8.36 -12.49 -11.73
N ILE A 166 7.22 -11.83 -11.96
CA ILE A 166 6.45 -11.89 -13.21
C ILE A 166 7.24 -11.28 -14.38
N ILE A 167 7.99 -10.20 -14.12
CA ILE A 167 8.86 -9.56 -15.10
C ILE A 167 10.09 -10.45 -15.37
N PHE A 168 10.71 -11.00 -14.32
CA PHE A 168 11.89 -11.87 -14.45
C PHE A 168 11.61 -13.18 -15.22
N ASP A 169 10.39 -13.71 -15.17
CA ASP A 169 9.96 -14.85 -15.99
C ASP A 169 9.85 -14.49 -17.50
N ARG A 170 9.72 -13.21 -17.84
CA ARG A 170 9.44 -12.70 -19.19
C ARG A 170 10.64 -12.01 -19.88
N LEU A 171 11.81 -12.00 -19.23
CA LEU A 171 13.03 -11.44 -19.82
C LEU A 171 13.64 -12.37 -20.89
N ALA A 172 14.07 -11.80 -22.02
CA ALA A 172 14.92 -12.49 -22.99
C ALA A 172 16.29 -12.85 -22.39
N GLU A 173 17.01 -13.83 -22.95
CA GLU A 173 18.34 -14.21 -22.47
C GLU A 173 19.34 -13.04 -22.47
N ASN A 174 19.34 -12.24 -23.53
CA ASN A 174 20.14 -11.00 -23.63
C ASN A 174 19.59 -9.85 -22.75
N GLY A 175 18.31 -9.89 -22.38
CA GLY A 175 17.62 -8.90 -21.55
C GLY A 175 17.88 -9.02 -20.04
N ARG A 176 18.72 -9.96 -19.61
CA ARG A 176 18.99 -10.31 -18.20
C ARG A 176 20.26 -9.71 -17.61
N SER A 177 20.99 -8.86 -18.35
CA SER A 177 22.24 -8.22 -17.93
C SER A 177 22.22 -7.64 -16.51
N TYR A 178 21.15 -6.90 -16.17
CA TYR A 178 20.99 -6.27 -14.86
C TYR A 178 20.26 -7.13 -13.81
N GLN A 179 19.82 -8.36 -14.14
CA GLN A 179 18.89 -9.14 -13.32
C GLN A 179 19.44 -9.45 -11.93
N LEU A 180 20.69 -9.91 -11.83
CA LEU A 180 21.28 -10.34 -10.56
C LEU A 180 21.44 -9.17 -9.57
N ALA A 181 21.95 -8.03 -10.04
CA ALA A 181 22.06 -6.82 -9.22
C ALA A 181 20.69 -6.25 -8.84
N THR A 182 19.75 -6.20 -9.79
CA THR A 182 18.38 -5.71 -9.56
C THR A 182 17.65 -6.58 -8.53
N SER A 183 17.81 -7.91 -8.60
CA SER A 183 17.24 -8.84 -7.63
C SER A 183 17.77 -8.60 -6.21
N SER A 184 19.08 -8.36 -6.06
CA SER A 184 19.67 -8.03 -4.76
C SER A 184 19.15 -6.71 -4.19
N HIS A 185 18.98 -5.68 -5.03
CA HIS A 185 18.40 -4.40 -4.60
C HIS A 185 16.91 -4.54 -4.25
N LEU A 186 16.13 -5.30 -5.03
CA LEU A 186 14.71 -5.56 -4.77
C LEU A 186 14.47 -6.27 -3.43
N LEU A 187 15.31 -7.26 -3.09
CA LEU A 187 15.27 -7.92 -1.79
C LEU A 187 15.51 -6.91 -0.66
N LYS A 188 16.57 -6.10 -0.77
CA LYS A 188 16.86 -5.06 0.23
C LYS A 188 15.70 -4.05 0.35
N TYR A 189 15.12 -3.58 -0.76
CA TYR A 189 13.99 -2.65 -0.71
C TYR A 189 12.75 -3.27 -0.06
N ALA A 190 12.54 -4.59 -0.19
CA ALA A 190 11.48 -5.29 0.54
C ALA A 190 11.81 -5.45 2.04
N GLU A 191 13.08 -5.69 2.40
CA GLU A 191 13.58 -5.67 3.78
C GLU A 191 13.48 -4.28 4.43
N ASP A 192 13.66 -3.20 3.67
CA ASP A 192 13.40 -1.81 4.07
C ASP A 192 11.89 -1.46 4.08
N GLY A 193 11.01 -2.38 3.66
CA GLY A 193 9.54 -2.24 3.71
C GLY A 193 8.90 -1.47 2.55
N LEU A 194 9.67 -1.15 1.51
CA LEU A 194 9.21 -0.38 0.34
C LEU A 194 8.40 -1.26 -0.63
N ARG A 195 7.41 -0.66 -1.30
CA ARG A 195 6.67 -1.32 -2.39
C ARG A 195 7.53 -1.32 -3.65
N THR A 196 7.85 -2.50 -4.17
CA THR A 196 8.82 -2.69 -5.26
C THR A 196 8.17 -3.07 -6.58
N LEU A 197 8.58 -2.42 -7.68
CA LEU A 197 8.23 -2.79 -9.06
C LEU A 197 9.47 -2.91 -9.94
N ALA A 198 9.48 -3.89 -10.83
CA ALA A 198 10.47 -4.05 -11.89
C ALA A 198 9.95 -3.41 -13.19
N PHE A 199 10.87 -2.80 -13.96
CA PHE A 199 10.58 -2.08 -15.19
C PHE A 199 11.39 -2.66 -16.35
N ALA A 200 10.71 -2.96 -17.45
CA ALA A 200 11.29 -3.59 -18.62
C ALA A 200 10.65 -3.05 -19.92
N TYR A 201 11.32 -3.26 -21.04
CA TYR A 201 10.79 -2.87 -22.35
C TYR A 201 11.16 -3.87 -23.45
N ARG A 202 10.47 -3.81 -24.57
CA ARG A 202 10.86 -4.47 -25.82
C ARG A 202 10.58 -3.57 -27.00
N LYS A 203 11.49 -3.50 -27.97
CA LYS A 203 11.19 -2.93 -29.29
C LYS A 203 10.49 -4.01 -30.11
N VAL A 204 9.32 -3.68 -30.65
CA VAL A 204 8.44 -4.62 -31.37
C VAL A 204 8.51 -4.27 -32.87
N GLU A 205 8.58 -5.28 -33.74
CA GLU A 205 8.52 -5.03 -35.18
C GLU A 205 7.09 -4.70 -35.62
N VAL A 206 6.93 -3.83 -36.62
CA VAL A 206 5.60 -3.40 -37.11
C VAL A 206 4.77 -4.61 -37.58
N ALA A 207 5.39 -5.58 -38.27
CA ALA A 207 4.74 -6.79 -38.72
C ALA A 207 4.32 -7.73 -37.57
N GLU A 208 5.12 -7.80 -36.49
CA GLU A 208 4.76 -8.54 -35.28
C GLU A 208 3.56 -7.87 -34.59
N TYR A 209 3.63 -6.55 -34.43
CA TYR A 209 2.56 -5.75 -33.83
C TYR A 209 1.25 -5.85 -34.62
N ASP A 210 1.25 -5.72 -35.95
CA ASP A 210 0.02 -5.78 -36.76
C ASP A 210 -0.62 -7.18 -36.74
N CYS A 211 0.20 -8.23 -36.72
CA CYS A 211 -0.25 -9.60 -36.53
C CYS A 211 -0.91 -9.78 -35.14
N TRP A 212 -0.22 -9.34 -34.08
CA TRP A 212 -0.72 -9.42 -32.72
C TRP A 212 -1.98 -8.56 -32.50
N ASN A 213 -2.01 -7.33 -33.00
CA ASN A 213 -3.13 -6.41 -32.84
C ASN A 213 -4.38 -6.92 -33.58
N SER A 214 -4.19 -7.66 -34.68
CA SER A 214 -5.26 -8.39 -35.36
C SER A 214 -5.86 -9.52 -34.51
N ILE A 215 -5.10 -10.11 -33.57
CA ILE A 215 -5.57 -11.10 -32.60
C ILE A 215 -6.21 -10.40 -31.39
N PHE A 216 -5.54 -9.40 -30.82
CA PHE A 216 -6.00 -8.63 -29.68
C PHE A 216 -7.32 -7.90 -29.97
N THR A 217 -7.47 -7.32 -31.17
CA THR A 217 -8.73 -6.68 -31.59
C THR A 217 -9.87 -7.69 -31.67
N LYS A 218 -9.64 -8.90 -32.21
CA LYS A 218 -10.65 -9.97 -32.23
C LYS A 218 -11.07 -10.35 -30.81
N ALA A 219 -10.12 -10.59 -29.91
CA ALA A 219 -10.38 -10.87 -28.50
C ALA A 219 -11.16 -9.73 -27.82
N LYS A 220 -10.84 -8.46 -28.13
CA LYS A 220 -11.55 -7.28 -27.61
C LYS A 220 -12.98 -7.15 -28.14
N THR A 221 -13.27 -7.65 -29.35
CA THR A 221 -14.63 -7.69 -29.94
C THR A 221 -15.46 -8.90 -29.53
N THR A 222 -14.86 -9.96 -28.97
CA THR A 222 -15.61 -11.14 -28.50
C THR A 222 -16.55 -10.78 -27.35
N ILE A 223 -17.81 -11.21 -27.45
CA ILE A 223 -18.83 -11.02 -26.40
C ILE A 223 -19.08 -12.36 -25.72
N GLY A 224 -18.75 -12.46 -24.42
CA GLY A 224 -18.93 -13.68 -23.62
C GLY A 224 -17.93 -13.75 -22.46
N PRO A 225 -18.04 -14.75 -21.56
CA PRO A 225 -17.12 -14.92 -20.44
C PRO A 225 -15.68 -15.22 -20.89
N GLU A 226 -15.49 -15.88 -22.03
CA GLU A 226 -14.18 -16.20 -22.63
C GLU A 226 -13.37 -14.95 -23.02
N ARG A 227 -13.99 -13.76 -23.08
CA ARG A 227 -13.34 -12.51 -23.48
C ARG A 227 -12.12 -12.17 -22.63
N GLU A 228 -12.21 -12.34 -21.31
CA GLU A 228 -11.11 -12.02 -20.38
C GLU A 228 -9.93 -12.96 -20.58
N GLU A 229 -10.21 -14.26 -20.71
CA GLU A 229 -9.19 -15.29 -20.95
C GLU A 229 -8.50 -15.11 -22.32
N LEU A 230 -9.26 -14.75 -23.36
CA LEU A 230 -8.70 -14.44 -24.68
C LEU A 230 -7.83 -13.18 -24.67
N LEU A 231 -8.21 -12.15 -23.90
CA LEU A 231 -7.40 -10.93 -23.73
C LEU A 231 -6.15 -11.17 -22.88
N GLU A 232 -6.22 -12.06 -21.88
CA GLU A 232 -5.05 -12.48 -21.10
C GLU A 232 -4.09 -13.32 -21.95
N ARG A 233 -4.58 -14.36 -22.65
CA ARG A 233 -3.78 -15.13 -23.62
C ARG A 233 -3.14 -14.24 -24.70
N ALA A 234 -3.88 -13.26 -25.24
CA ALA A 234 -3.31 -12.31 -26.19
C ALA A 234 -2.23 -11.41 -25.56
N SER A 235 -2.42 -10.93 -24.32
CA SER A 235 -1.39 -10.16 -23.60
C SER A 235 -0.11 -10.96 -23.41
N GLU A 236 -0.25 -12.21 -22.95
CA GLU A 236 0.86 -13.16 -22.73
C GLU A 236 1.67 -13.47 -23.99
N MET A 237 1.12 -13.30 -25.19
CA MET A 237 1.84 -13.51 -26.45
C MET A 237 2.88 -12.41 -26.74
N ILE A 238 2.56 -11.14 -26.44
CA ILE A 238 3.43 -9.99 -26.74
C ILE A 238 4.34 -9.62 -25.56
N GLU A 239 3.91 -9.90 -24.33
CA GLU A 239 4.65 -9.67 -23.08
C GLU A 239 5.74 -10.72 -22.81
N LYS A 240 6.58 -10.97 -23.81
CA LYS A 240 7.74 -11.87 -23.79
C LYS A 240 9.00 -11.16 -24.26
N ASP A 241 10.14 -11.81 -24.07
CA ASP A 241 11.46 -11.41 -24.56
C ASP A 241 11.87 -9.98 -24.18
N LEU A 242 11.46 -9.57 -22.97
CA LEU A 242 11.67 -8.23 -22.45
C LEU A 242 13.14 -7.99 -22.05
N ILE A 243 13.57 -6.73 -22.13
CA ILE A 243 14.86 -6.25 -21.64
C ILE A 243 14.62 -5.53 -20.31
N LEU A 244 15.27 -5.99 -19.24
CA LEU A 244 15.18 -5.35 -17.93
C LEU A 244 15.92 -4.01 -17.95
N LEU A 245 15.27 -2.95 -17.45
CA LEU A 245 15.90 -1.63 -17.28
C LEU A 245 16.30 -1.37 -15.83
N GLY A 246 15.51 -1.87 -14.88
CA GLY A 246 15.78 -1.74 -13.46
C GLY A 246 14.55 -1.95 -12.59
N ALA A 247 14.55 -1.33 -11.42
CA ALA A 247 13.45 -1.34 -10.47
C ALA A 247 13.27 0.02 -9.80
N ALA A 248 12.05 0.31 -9.35
CA ALA A 248 11.75 1.41 -8.44
C ALA A 248 11.14 0.87 -7.14
N ALA A 249 11.30 1.64 -6.07
CA ALA A 249 10.77 1.35 -4.75
C ALA A 249 10.05 2.59 -4.21
N VAL A 250 8.82 2.41 -3.72
CA VAL A 250 7.96 3.48 -3.20
C VAL A 250 7.77 3.30 -1.69
N GLU A 251 7.97 4.37 -0.94
CA GLU A 251 7.77 4.40 0.51
C GLU A 251 6.28 4.63 0.82
N ASP A 252 5.59 3.57 1.27
CA ASP A 252 4.18 3.65 1.69
C ASP A 252 4.08 4.26 3.11
N LYS A 253 3.81 5.57 3.17
CA LYS A 253 3.86 6.33 4.43
C LYS A 253 2.59 6.15 5.25
N LEU A 254 2.77 5.55 6.43
CA LEU A 254 1.77 5.51 7.50
C LEU A 254 1.15 6.90 7.74
N GLN A 255 -0.17 6.94 7.91
CA GLN A 255 -0.88 8.18 8.22
C GLN A 255 -0.35 8.79 9.54
N LYS A 256 -0.27 10.12 9.59
CA LYS A 256 0.23 10.85 10.77
C LYS A 256 -0.55 10.46 12.03
N GLY A 257 0.16 9.98 13.06
CA GLY A 257 -0.45 9.59 14.34
C GLY A 257 -0.93 8.13 14.40
N VAL A 258 -0.58 7.28 13.44
CA VAL A 258 -0.92 5.83 13.47
C VAL A 258 -0.20 5.08 14.60
N PRO A 259 1.14 5.16 14.76
CA PRO A 259 1.84 4.42 15.83
C PRO A 259 1.33 4.78 17.23
N GLU A 260 1.17 6.08 17.50
CA GLU A 260 0.69 6.57 18.80
C GLU A 260 -0.79 6.22 19.05
N CYS A 261 -1.57 6.00 18.00
CA CYS A 261 -2.95 5.51 18.10
C CYS A 261 -2.97 4.00 18.39
N ILE A 262 -2.15 3.21 17.70
CA ILE A 262 -2.06 1.74 17.90
C ILE A 262 -1.55 1.40 19.30
N ASP A 263 -0.50 2.06 19.77
CA ASP A 263 0.04 1.89 21.13
C ASP A 263 -1.03 2.14 22.20
N LYS A 264 -1.73 3.28 22.16
CA LYS A 264 -2.82 3.60 23.12
C LYS A 264 -3.98 2.62 23.05
N LEU A 265 -4.37 2.15 21.86
CA LEU A 265 -5.42 1.15 21.71
C LEU A 265 -4.99 -0.21 22.29
N SER A 266 -3.71 -0.59 22.14
CA SER A 266 -3.12 -1.77 22.76
C SER A 266 -3.06 -1.64 24.30
N GLN A 267 -2.65 -0.48 24.82
CA GLN A 267 -2.68 -0.15 26.26
C GLN A 267 -4.10 -0.15 26.84
N ALA A 268 -5.11 0.19 26.04
CA ALA A 268 -6.52 0.05 26.40
C ALA A 268 -7.04 -1.41 26.40
N GLY A 269 -6.17 -2.39 26.11
CA GLY A 269 -6.49 -3.82 26.11
C GLY A 269 -7.10 -4.36 24.81
N LEU A 270 -7.10 -3.57 23.73
CA LEU A 270 -7.61 -4.01 22.43
C LEU A 270 -6.56 -4.84 21.70
N LYS A 271 -6.95 -6.01 21.19
CA LYS A 271 -6.11 -6.82 20.29
C LYS A 271 -6.30 -6.34 18.86
N ILE A 272 -5.20 -6.01 18.20
CA ILE A 272 -5.20 -5.44 16.84
C ILE A 272 -4.67 -6.50 15.88
N TRP A 273 -5.42 -6.73 14.80
CA TRP A 273 -5.11 -7.71 13.76
C TRP A 273 -4.98 -6.97 12.43
N LEU A 274 -3.84 -7.09 11.75
CA LEU A 274 -3.57 -6.44 10.47
C LEU A 274 -3.85 -7.42 9.33
N LEU A 275 -4.80 -7.10 8.44
CA LEU A 275 -5.21 -7.96 7.33
C LEU A 275 -4.89 -7.26 6.00
N THR A 276 -3.76 -7.61 5.38
CA THR A 276 -3.30 -6.97 4.12
C THR A 276 -3.18 -7.96 2.95
N GLY A 277 -3.27 -7.44 1.73
CA GLY A 277 -2.95 -8.14 0.48
C GLY A 277 -1.44 -8.19 0.15
N ASP A 278 -0.60 -7.49 0.92
CA ASP A 278 0.83 -7.32 0.61
C ASP A 278 1.69 -8.58 0.79
N LYS A 279 2.96 -8.49 0.33
CA LYS A 279 4.04 -9.43 0.66
C LYS A 279 4.25 -9.48 2.19
N LYS A 280 4.72 -10.63 2.70
CA LYS A 280 4.91 -10.87 4.15
C LYS A 280 5.91 -9.88 4.76
N GLU A 281 6.94 -9.56 4.00
CA GLU A 281 8.07 -8.71 4.37
C GLU A 281 7.59 -7.28 4.60
N THR A 282 6.87 -6.72 3.61
CA THR A 282 6.18 -5.42 3.71
C THR A 282 5.21 -5.38 4.90
N ALA A 283 4.41 -6.43 5.10
CA ALA A 283 3.44 -6.48 6.20
C ALA A 283 4.10 -6.51 7.59
N ILE A 284 5.23 -7.19 7.74
CA ILE A 284 6.05 -7.18 8.98
C ILE A 284 6.65 -5.79 9.21
N ASN A 285 7.20 -5.16 8.17
CA ASN A 285 7.82 -3.84 8.28
C ASN A 285 6.81 -2.74 8.58
N VAL A 286 5.63 -2.78 7.97
CA VAL A 286 4.46 -1.97 8.37
C VAL A 286 4.10 -2.25 9.82
N GLY A 287 4.10 -3.51 10.26
CA GLY A 287 3.85 -3.92 11.63
C GLY A 287 4.82 -3.32 12.66
N PHE A 288 6.12 -3.27 12.36
CA PHE A 288 7.11 -2.59 13.20
C PHE A 288 6.94 -1.06 13.16
N ALA A 289 6.83 -0.48 11.96
CA ALA A 289 6.68 0.96 11.78
C ALA A 289 5.42 1.52 12.50
N CYS A 290 4.34 0.72 12.58
CA CYS A 290 3.11 1.08 13.27
C CYS A 290 3.07 0.65 14.76
N SER A 291 4.17 0.10 15.30
CA SER A 291 4.30 -0.41 16.68
C SER A 291 3.35 -1.56 17.06
N LEU A 292 2.78 -2.25 16.07
CA LEU A 292 1.99 -3.48 16.25
C LEU A 292 2.89 -4.71 16.51
N LEU A 293 4.07 -4.70 15.92
CA LEU A 293 5.21 -5.53 16.31
C LEU A 293 6.19 -4.68 17.11
N ARG A 294 6.83 -5.30 18.10
CA ARG A 294 7.91 -4.70 18.90
C ARG A 294 9.06 -5.68 19.04
N HIS A 295 10.26 -5.18 19.32
CA HIS A 295 11.46 -6.02 19.42
C HIS A 295 11.48 -6.94 20.66
N ASP A 296 10.56 -6.78 21.61
CA ASP A 296 10.31 -7.74 22.71
C ASP A 296 9.40 -8.92 22.32
N MET A 297 8.81 -8.89 21.11
CA MET A 297 7.89 -9.93 20.65
C MET A 297 8.58 -11.08 19.91
N GLU A 298 8.29 -12.30 20.32
CA GLU A 298 8.61 -13.51 19.55
C GLU A 298 7.63 -13.64 18.37
N GLN A 299 8.16 -13.77 17.15
CA GLN A 299 7.34 -13.89 15.93
C GLN A 299 7.15 -15.35 15.54
N PHE A 300 5.91 -15.83 15.60
CA PHE A 300 5.55 -17.13 15.04
C PHE A 300 5.05 -16.97 13.60
N HIS A 301 5.60 -17.75 12.67
CA HIS A 301 5.25 -17.68 11.25
C HIS A 301 4.49 -18.95 10.82
N LEU A 302 3.19 -18.82 10.54
CA LEU A 302 2.36 -19.89 10.01
C LEU A 302 2.35 -19.81 8.47
N GLY A 303 3.03 -20.76 7.82
CA GLY A 303 3.30 -20.71 6.39
C GLY A 303 3.45 -22.09 5.74
N LEU A 304 3.16 -22.15 4.45
CA LEU A 304 3.23 -23.38 3.65
C LEU A 304 4.60 -23.49 2.97
N SER A 305 5.27 -24.61 3.17
CA SER A 305 6.62 -24.86 2.64
C SER A 305 6.66 -25.32 1.18
N LYS A 306 5.49 -25.61 0.58
CA LYS A 306 5.31 -25.98 -0.84
C LYS A 306 3.97 -25.47 -1.36
N GLU A 307 3.93 -25.17 -2.65
CA GLU A 307 2.67 -24.99 -3.37
C GLU A 307 2.05 -26.35 -3.70
N ALA A 308 0.73 -26.40 -3.88
CA ALA A 308 -0.02 -27.64 -4.05
C ALA A 308 -1.08 -27.50 -5.13
N GLU A 309 -1.22 -28.56 -5.93
CA GLU A 309 -2.12 -28.66 -7.08
C GLU A 309 -3.07 -29.86 -6.98
N SER A 310 -3.04 -30.63 -5.87
CA SER A 310 -3.80 -31.87 -5.72
C SER A 310 -4.30 -32.14 -4.29
N ASP A 311 -5.51 -32.71 -4.16
CA ASP A 311 -6.19 -32.97 -2.88
C ASP A 311 -5.39 -33.82 -1.87
N ASN A 312 -4.51 -34.72 -2.34
CA ASN A 312 -3.65 -35.50 -1.45
C ASN A 312 -2.61 -34.63 -0.73
N GLN A 313 -2.18 -33.51 -1.35
CA GLN A 313 -1.27 -32.56 -0.71
C GLN A 313 -1.99 -31.72 0.36
N LEU A 314 -3.29 -31.42 0.17
CA LEU A 314 -4.10 -30.66 1.13
C LEU A 314 -4.14 -31.31 2.53
N LYS A 315 -4.05 -32.65 2.63
CA LYS A 315 -3.93 -33.34 3.91
C LYS A 315 -2.57 -33.10 4.58
N GLY A 316 -1.47 -33.29 3.83
CA GLY A 316 -0.13 -33.00 4.34
C GLY A 316 0.04 -31.55 4.81
N MET A 317 -0.53 -30.60 4.06
CA MET A 317 -0.52 -29.17 4.42
C MET A 317 -1.27 -28.88 5.74
N LYS A 318 -2.38 -29.60 6.02
CA LYS A 318 -3.06 -29.53 7.32
C LYS A 318 -2.20 -30.11 8.44
N GLU A 319 -1.56 -31.25 8.21
CA GLU A 319 -0.65 -31.87 9.18
C GLU A 319 0.59 -31.02 9.44
N ASP A 320 1.09 -30.27 8.45
CA ASP A 320 2.17 -29.29 8.60
C ASP A 320 1.72 -28.07 9.42
N ILE A 321 0.54 -27.51 9.11
CA ILE A 321 -0.07 -26.41 9.90
C ILE A 321 -0.33 -26.86 11.35
N LEU A 322 -0.84 -28.07 11.57
CA LEU A 322 -1.07 -28.63 12.90
C LEU A 322 0.24 -28.80 13.67
N ARG A 323 1.30 -29.32 13.04
CA ARG A 323 2.63 -29.43 13.66
C ARG A 323 3.25 -28.06 13.98
N GLN A 324 3.05 -27.05 13.14
CA GLN A 324 3.42 -25.67 13.45
C GLN A 324 2.66 -25.15 14.69
N ILE A 325 1.33 -25.28 14.72
CA ILE A 325 0.49 -24.89 15.87
C ILE A 325 0.91 -25.61 17.16
N GLU A 326 1.23 -26.90 17.09
CA GLU A 326 1.63 -27.71 18.25
C GLU A 326 3.04 -27.36 18.74
N SER A 327 3.98 -27.07 17.83
CA SER A 327 5.31 -26.55 18.20
C SER A 327 5.23 -25.17 18.90
N PHE A 328 4.31 -24.30 18.48
CA PHE A 328 4.05 -23.04 19.20
C PHE A 328 3.56 -23.30 20.63
N TYR A 329 2.62 -24.22 20.83
CA TYR A 329 2.16 -24.53 22.19
C TYR A 329 3.27 -25.11 23.07
N GLN A 330 4.20 -25.88 22.49
CA GLN A 330 5.37 -26.40 23.19
C GLN A 330 6.33 -25.28 23.61
N VAL A 331 6.75 -24.41 22.68
CA VAL A 331 7.58 -23.22 22.97
C VAL A 331 6.90 -22.30 23.98
N ARG A 332 5.59 -22.05 23.85
CA ARG A 332 4.80 -21.22 24.77
C ARG A 332 4.78 -21.77 26.20
N CYS A 333 4.81 -23.08 26.39
CA CYS A 333 4.91 -23.68 27.72
C CYS A 333 6.28 -23.43 28.35
N GLU A 334 7.36 -23.52 27.58
CA GLU A 334 8.73 -23.26 28.03
C GLU A 334 8.97 -21.76 28.32
N GLU A 335 8.54 -20.88 27.40
CA GLU A 335 8.61 -19.42 27.51
C GLU A 335 7.64 -18.81 28.54
N SER A 336 6.70 -19.59 29.09
CA SER A 336 5.71 -19.10 30.06
C SER A 336 6.35 -18.49 31.32
N VAL A 337 7.59 -18.87 31.63
CA VAL A 337 8.42 -18.32 32.72
C VAL A 337 8.87 -16.88 32.44
N MET A 338 9.03 -16.49 31.17
CA MET A 338 9.52 -15.18 30.75
C MET A 338 8.41 -14.20 30.36
N ASN A 339 7.17 -14.69 30.19
CA ASN A 339 5.97 -13.90 29.92
C ASN A 339 6.08 -12.95 28.69
N LYS A 340 6.84 -13.35 27.66
CA LYS A 340 6.98 -12.57 26.41
C LYS A 340 5.66 -12.52 25.62
N PRO A 341 5.35 -11.38 24.96
CA PRO A 341 4.23 -11.28 24.04
C PRO A 341 4.55 -11.94 22.69
N PHE A 342 3.76 -12.92 22.25
CA PHE A 342 3.90 -13.52 20.93
C PHE A 342 3.12 -12.74 19.85
N ALA A 343 3.69 -12.62 18.67
CA ALA A 343 3.03 -12.11 17.46
C ALA A 343 2.89 -13.23 16.43
N LEU A 344 1.73 -13.35 15.78
CA LEU A 344 1.45 -14.36 14.75
C LEU A 344 1.44 -13.74 13.35
N VAL A 345 2.25 -14.26 12.43
CA VAL A 345 2.22 -13.88 11.00
C VAL A 345 1.74 -15.05 10.17
N VAL A 346 0.70 -14.86 9.35
CA VAL A 346 0.04 -15.90 8.55
C VAL A 346 0.02 -15.52 7.07
N ASP A 347 0.37 -16.44 6.17
CA ASP A 347 0.16 -16.26 4.73
C ASP A 347 -1.27 -16.61 4.29
N GLY A 348 -1.80 -15.91 3.28
CA GLY A 348 -3.17 -16.08 2.78
C GLY A 348 -3.50 -17.51 2.32
N LYS A 349 -2.54 -18.27 1.77
CA LYS A 349 -2.75 -19.68 1.41
C LYS A 349 -2.85 -20.57 2.66
N ALA A 350 -2.04 -20.30 3.69
CA ALA A 350 -2.12 -21.01 4.97
C ALA A 350 -3.42 -20.70 5.72
N LEU A 351 -3.84 -19.43 5.70
CA LEU A 351 -5.08 -18.96 6.32
C LEU A 351 -6.32 -19.65 5.74
N GLU A 352 -6.37 -19.85 4.42
CA GLU A 352 -7.49 -20.54 3.78
C GLU A 352 -7.63 -22.00 4.24
N ILE A 353 -6.51 -22.71 4.39
CA ILE A 353 -6.53 -24.10 4.90
C ILE A 353 -6.93 -24.12 6.37
N ALA A 354 -6.40 -23.20 7.18
CA ALA A 354 -6.70 -23.09 8.60
C ALA A 354 -8.19 -22.77 8.89
N LEU A 355 -8.84 -21.95 8.05
CA LEU A 355 -10.25 -21.57 8.22
C LEU A 355 -11.25 -22.59 7.65
N ARG A 356 -10.82 -23.52 6.78
CA ARG A 356 -11.71 -24.44 6.04
C ARG A 356 -12.07 -25.74 6.76
N SER A 357 -11.53 -26.06 7.95
CA SER A 357 -11.74 -27.39 8.55
C SER A 357 -11.57 -27.48 10.08
N ASP A 358 -11.48 -28.71 10.58
CA ASP A 358 -11.10 -29.17 11.92
C ASP A 358 -9.91 -28.44 12.59
N VAL A 359 -9.08 -27.74 11.81
CA VAL A 359 -7.97 -26.91 12.32
C VAL A 359 -8.44 -25.53 12.81
N LYS A 360 -9.64 -25.06 12.42
CA LYS A 360 -10.17 -23.70 12.70
C LYS A 360 -10.10 -23.36 14.19
N ASP A 361 -10.55 -24.24 15.07
CA ASP A 361 -10.60 -23.95 16.50
C ASP A 361 -9.19 -23.92 17.14
N LYS A 362 -8.28 -24.80 16.72
CA LYS A 362 -6.86 -24.77 17.13
C LYS A 362 -6.16 -23.48 16.65
N PHE A 363 -6.44 -23.05 15.42
CA PHE A 363 -5.90 -21.82 14.83
C PHE A 363 -6.46 -20.57 15.50
N LEU A 364 -7.76 -20.51 15.77
CA LEU A 364 -8.38 -19.37 16.46
C LEU A 364 -7.92 -19.31 17.93
N GLN A 365 -7.77 -20.45 18.60
CA GLN A 365 -7.16 -20.51 19.93
C GLN A 365 -5.73 -19.92 19.92
N LEU A 366 -4.90 -20.33 18.94
CA LEU A 366 -3.55 -19.80 18.74
C LEU A 366 -3.58 -18.27 18.55
N ALA A 367 -4.32 -17.79 17.54
CA ALA A 367 -4.34 -16.38 17.17
C ALA A 367 -4.93 -15.48 18.26
N VAL A 368 -5.97 -15.94 18.98
CA VAL A 368 -6.53 -15.23 20.14
C VAL A 368 -5.57 -15.26 21.34
N SER A 369 -4.64 -16.23 21.42
CA SER A 369 -3.63 -16.31 22.47
C SER A 369 -2.43 -15.35 22.27
N CYS A 370 -2.22 -14.84 21.05
CA CYS A 370 -1.16 -13.89 20.70
C CYS A 370 -1.51 -12.44 21.10
N ALA A 371 -0.52 -11.55 21.11
CA ALA A 371 -0.69 -10.12 21.38
C ALA A 371 -1.18 -9.37 20.13
N SER A 372 -0.53 -9.61 18.99
CA SER A 372 -0.89 -9.10 17.66
C SER A 372 -0.90 -10.22 16.62
N VAL A 373 -1.64 -10.00 15.54
CA VAL A 373 -1.74 -10.94 14.40
C VAL A 373 -1.62 -10.16 13.10
N ILE A 374 -0.84 -10.67 12.16
CA ILE A 374 -0.68 -10.12 10.81
C ILE A 374 -1.01 -11.21 9.80
N CYS A 375 -2.01 -10.99 8.95
CA CYS A 375 -2.31 -11.87 7.82
C CYS A 375 -1.92 -11.15 6.52
N CYS A 376 -1.10 -11.83 5.72
CA CYS A 376 -0.49 -11.32 4.49
C CYS A 376 -1.14 -11.96 3.26
N ARG A 377 -1.07 -11.33 2.08
CA ARG A 377 -1.67 -11.83 0.83
C ARG A 377 -3.16 -12.20 0.94
N VAL A 378 -3.92 -11.53 1.81
CA VAL A 378 -5.32 -11.85 2.12
C VAL A 378 -6.27 -11.22 1.11
N SER A 379 -7.10 -12.05 0.46
CA SER A 379 -8.16 -11.57 -0.43
C SER A 379 -9.36 -10.97 0.34
N PRO A 380 -10.17 -10.08 -0.28
CA PRO A 380 -11.36 -9.49 0.37
C PRO A 380 -12.31 -10.51 1.01
N LYS A 381 -12.52 -11.65 0.34
CA LYS A 381 -13.36 -12.76 0.86
C LYS A 381 -12.77 -13.41 2.11
N GLN A 382 -11.44 -13.51 2.20
CA GLN A 382 -10.75 -14.04 3.39
C GLN A 382 -10.76 -13.02 4.54
N LYS A 383 -10.67 -11.70 4.27
CA LYS A 383 -10.81 -10.65 5.30
C LYS A 383 -12.19 -10.70 5.99
N ALA A 384 -13.26 -10.90 5.21
CA ALA A 384 -14.60 -11.16 5.73
C ALA A 384 -14.65 -12.45 6.57
N LEU A 385 -14.17 -13.57 6.01
CA LEU A 385 -14.22 -14.90 6.63
C LEU A 385 -13.46 -14.98 7.98
N ILE A 386 -12.29 -14.35 8.10
CA ILE A 386 -11.53 -14.34 9.35
C ILE A 386 -12.21 -13.47 10.41
N THR A 387 -12.73 -12.29 10.04
CA THR A 387 -13.44 -11.37 10.94
C THR A 387 -14.66 -12.04 11.55
N ARG A 388 -15.50 -12.64 10.69
CA ARG A 388 -16.64 -13.45 11.11
C ARG A 388 -16.22 -14.62 12.00
N SER A 389 -15.16 -15.34 11.65
CA SER A 389 -14.68 -16.49 12.43
C SER A 389 -14.19 -16.11 13.83
N VAL A 390 -13.53 -14.96 13.99
CA VAL A 390 -13.08 -14.43 15.29
C VAL A 390 -14.28 -13.96 16.12
N LYS A 391 -15.28 -13.30 15.50
CA LYS A 391 -16.54 -12.90 16.12
C LYS A 391 -17.32 -14.12 16.66
N GLU A 392 -17.55 -15.12 15.81
CA GLU A 392 -18.21 -16.39 16.18
C GLU A 392 -17.48 -17.12 17.32
N TYR A 393 -16.16 -17.25 17.24
CA TYR A 393 -15.37 -18.04 18.20
C TYR A 393 -15.15 -17.34 19.54
N THR A 394 -14.93 -16.03 19.55
CA THR A 394 -14.64 -15.30 20.80
C THR A 394 -15.88 -14.81 21.53
N GLY A 395 -17.01 -14.63 20.84
CA GLY A 395 -18.20 -13.99 21.39
C GLY A 395 -18.00 -12.54 21.84
N ARG A 396 -16.92 -11.88 21.36
CA ARG A 396 -16.58 -10.49 21.70
C ARG A 396 -16.92 -9.55 20.55
N THR A 397 -17.26 -8.32 20.91
CA THR A 397 -17.46 -7.23 19.95
C THR A 397 -16.21 -7.02 19.10
N THR A 398 -16.37 -7.16 17.79
CA THR A 398 -15.35 -6.95 16.77
C THR A 398 -15.51 -5.57 16.11
N LEU A 399 -14.39 -4.95 15.73
CA LEU A 399 -14.37 -3.73 14.94
C LEU A 399 -13.48 -3.94 13.73
N ALA A 400 -13.97 -3.53 12.56
CA ALA A 400 -13.22 -3.52 11.31
C ALA A 400 -13.04 -2.08 10.82
N ILE A 401 -11.87 -1.79 10.26
CA ILE A 401 -11.54 -0.47 9.71
C ILE A 401 -10.81 -0.62 8.37
N GLY A 402 -11.17 0.22 7.38
CA GLY A 402 -10.55 0.26 6.06
C GLY A 402 -11.05 1.44 5.22
N ASP A 403 -10.37 1.72 4.11
CA ASP A 403 -10.65 2.78 3.13
C ASP A 403 -11.09 2.22 1.77
N GLY A 404 -10.44 1.15 1.30
CA GLY A 404 -10.68 0.57 -0.02
C GLY A 404 -11.93 -0.30 -0.14
N ALA A 405 -12.38 -0.51 -1.39
CA ALA A 405 -13.45 -1.45 -1.74
C ALA A 405 -13.18 -2.90 -1.25
N ASN A 406 -11.89 -3.25 -1.13
CA ASN A 406 -11.41 -4.55 -0.63
C ASN A 406 -11.82 -4.84 0.82
N ASP A 407 -12.16 -3.81 1.61
CA ASP A 407 -12.49 -3.92 3.03
C ASP A 407 -13.99 -3.86 3.32
N VAL A 408 -14.83 -3.57 2.33
CA VAL A 408 -16.30 -3.49 2.48
C VAL A 408 -16.88 -4.77 3.13
N GLY A 409 -16.47 -5.95 2.66
CA GLY A 409 -16.92 -7.23 3.23
C GLY A 409 -16.35 -7.54 4.62
N MET A 410 -15.24 -6.90 5.01
CA MET A 410 -14.68 -7.00 6.37
C MET A 410 -15.44 -6.07 7.33
N ILE A 411 -15.73 -4.85 6.88
CA ILE A 411 -16.50 -3.82 7.58
C ILE A 411 -17.93 -4.31 7.88
N GLN A 412 -18.57 -5.02 6.94
CA GLN A 412 -19.94 -5.52 7.07
C GLN A 412 -20.11 -6.78 7.96
N GLU A 413 -19.06 -7.57 8.18
CA GLU A 413 -19.10 -8.77 9.04
C GLU A 413 -18.80 -8.45 10.53
N ALA A 414 -18.15 -7.32 10.80
CA ALA A 414 -17.83 -6.87 12.16
C ALA A 414 -19.08 -6.47 12.97
N ASP A 415 -18.92 -6.13 14.25
CA ASP A 415 -19.98 -5.53 15.08
C ASP A 415 -19.97 -4.00 15.05
N ILE A 416 -18.87 -3.41 14.58
CA ILE A 416 -18.69 -1.98 14.32
C ILE A 416 -17.84 -1.83 13.07
N GLY A 417 -18.40 -1.25 12.01
CA GLY A 417 -17.70 -0.91 10.78
C GLY A 417 -17.21 0.54 10.77
N VAL A 418 -15.93 0.76 10.47
CA VAL A 418 -15.34 2.11 10.38
C VAL A 418 -14.73 2.33 9.00
N GLY A 419 -15.27 3.28 8.24
CA GLY A 419 -14.75 3.67 6.92
C GLY A 419 -13.80 4.84 7.03
N ILE A 420 -12.59 4.72 6.47
CA ILE A 420 -11.67 5.84 6.33
C ILE A 420 -11.97 6.58 5.01
N SER A 421 -12.18 7.89 5.08
CA SER A 421 -12.39 8.76 3.92
C SER A 421 -11.05 9.06 3.22
N GLY A 422 -10.49 8.04 2.56
CA GLY A 422 -9.24 8.10 1.81
C GLY A 422 -9.39 8.58 0.37
N MET A 423 -8.28 8.50 -0.39
CA MET A 423 -8.25 8.83 -1.83
C MET A 423 -8.72 7.67 -2.72
N GLU A 424 -8.73 6.43 -2.22
CA GLU A 424 -9.11 5.21 -2.98
C GLU A 424 -10.63 5.05 -3.16
N GLY A 425 -11.41 6.07 -2.80
CA GLY A 425 -12.86 6.15 -3.04
C GLY A 425 -13.71 6.12 -1.77
N MET A 426 -15.02 6.29 -1.94
CA MET A 426 -15.98 6.38 -0.84
C MET A 426 -16.67 5.05 -0.48
N GLN A 427 -16.26 3.92 -1.07
CA GLN A 427 -17.01 2.66 -0.94
C GLN A 427 -16.98 2.10 0.50
N ALA A 428 -15.83 2.07 1.18
CA ALA A 428 -15.75 1.66 2.59
C ALA A 428 -16.56 2.60 3.49
N VAL A 429 -16.50 3.91 3.24
CA VAL A 429 -17.26 4.94 3.97
C VAL A 429 -18.76 4.71 3.85
N MET A 430 -19.28 4.50 2.64
CA MET A 430 -20.71 4.24 2.38
C MET A 430 -21.22 2.91 2.95
N ALA A 431 -20.31 1.98 3.29
CA ALA A 431 -20.62 0.67 3.86
C ALA A 431 -20.35 0.57 5.38
N SER A 432 -20.06 1.69 6.05
CA SER A 432 -19.61 1.74 7.46
C SER A 432 -20.58 2.45 8.40
N ASP A 433 -20.56 2.09 9.69
CA ASP A 433 -21.32 2.79 10.75
C ASP A 433 -20.72 4.17 11.08
N PHE A 434 -19.39 4.28 10.99
CA PHE A 434 -18.64 5.50 11.30
C PHE A 434 -17.64 5.86 10.20
N SER A 435 -17.80 7.04 9.61
CA SER A 435 -16.78 7.66 8.75
C SER A 435 -15.75 8.41 9.59
N LEU A 436 -14.46 8.17 9.34
CA LEU A 436 -13.34 8.95 9.89
C LEU A 436 -12.42 9.45 8.77
N PRO A 437 -11.90 10.69 8.82
CA PRO A 437 -11.00 11.20 7.78
C PRO A 437 -9.57 10.67 7.87
N GLN A 438 -9.14 10.14 9.03
CA GLN A 438 -7.81 9.55 9.25
C GLN A 438 -7.87 8.51 10.39
N PHE A 439 -7.03 7.47 10.33
CA PHE A 439 -6.95 6.40 11.33
C PHE A 439 -6.78 6.94 12.77
N ARG A 440 -5.95 7.98 12.95
CA ARG A 440 -5.61 8.60 14.25
C ARG A 440 -6.82 9.08 15.07
N PHE A 441 -8.00 9.23 14.48
CA PHE A 441 -9.21 9.64 15.19
C PHE A 441 -9.92 8.45 15.89
N LEU A 442 -9.53 7.21 15.56
CA LEU A 442 -10.05 5.99 16.19
C LEU A 442 -9.74 5.94 17.70
N GLU A 443 -8.56 6.42 18.12
CA GLU A 443 -8.21 6.64 19.54
C GLU A 443 -9.34 7.36 20.29
N ARG A 444 -9.75 8.52 19.77
CA ARG A 444 -10.78 9.36 20.40
C ARG A 444 -12.17 8.74 20.28
N LEU A 445 -12.50 8.14 19.13
CA LEU A 445 -13.78 7.47 18.92
C LEU A 445 -13.99 6.35 19.95
N LEU A 446 -13.01 5.48 20.16
CA LEU A 446 -13.15 4.32 21.04
C LEU A 446 -12.94 4.67 22.52
N ILE A 447 -11.80 5.30 22.86
CA ILE A 447 -11.40 5.51 24.26
C ILE A 447 -12.27 6.58 24.94
N VAL A 448 -12.65 7.65 24.23
CA VAL A 448 -13.49 8.72 24.79
C VAL A 448 -14.97 8.45 24.50
N HIS A 449 -15.37 8.43 23.22
CA HIS A 449 -16.79 8.39 22.87
C HIS A 449 -17.41 7.01 23.15
N GLY A 450 -16.73 5.91 22.81
CA GLY A 450 -17.15 4.54 23.11
C GLY A 450 -17.33 4.28 24.59
N HIS A 451 -16.30 4.54 25.41
CA HIS A 451 -16.39 4.37 26.88
C HIS A 451 -17.50 5.23 27.50
N TRP A 452 -17.64 6.50 27.08
CA TRP A 452 -18.73 7.36 27.56
C TRP A 452 -20.11 6.86 27.13
N CYS A 453 -20.26 6.39 25.89
CA CYS A 453 -21.52 5.87 25.37
C CYS A 453 -21.96 4.64 26.17
N TYR A 454 -21.08 3.63 26.28
CA TYR A 454 -21.29 2.43 27.09
C TYR A 454 -21.70 2.78 28.54
N LYS A 455 -20.89 3.59 29.24
CA LYS A 455 -21.11 3.97 30.64
C LYS A 455 -22.41 4.76 30.86
N ARG A 456 -22.88 5.52 29.85
CA ARG A 456 -24.17 6.23 29.88
C ARG A 456 -25.34 5.27 29.62
N ILE A 457 -25.26 4.43 28.60
CA ILE A 457 -26.31 3.48 28.23
C ILE A 457 -26.54 2.45 29.35
N SER A 458 -25.47 1.83 29.89
CA SER A 458 -25.61 0.86 31.00
C SER A 458 -26.29 1.50 32.23
N LYS A 459 -25.91 2.74 32.58
CA LYS A 459 -26.59 3.48 33.67
C LYS A 459 -28.03 3.82 33.34
N MET A 460 -28.33 4.22 32.11
CA MET A 460 -29.70 4.54 31.68
C MET A 460 -30.61 3.30 31.76
N ILE A 461 -30.15 2.15 31.28
CA ILE A 461 -30.91 0.89 31.31
C ILE A 461 -31.17 0.46 32.76
N LEU A 462 -30.14 0.43 33.61
CA LEU A 462 -30.29 0.07 35.03
C LEU A 462 -31.24 1.03 35.76
N TYR A 463 -31.13 2.34 35.53
CA TYR A 463 -32.03 3.34 36.10
C TYR A 463 -33.47 3.20 35.57
N PHE A 464 -33.65 2.89 34.29
CA PHE A 464 -34.96 2.67 33.69
C PHE A 464 -35.66 1.45 34.29
N VAL A 465 -34.94 0.32 34.42
CA VAL A 465 -35.46 -0.89 35.08
C VAL A 465 -35.81 -0.59 36.54
N TYR A 466 -34.90 0.04 37.30
CA TYR A 466 -35.15 0.45 38.68
C TYR A 466 -36.41 1.34 38.82
N LYS A 467 -36.55 2.38 37.98
CA LYS A 467 -37.68 3.32 38.04
C LYS A 467 -39.02 2.62 37.81
N ASN A 468 -39.09 1.70 36.85
CA ASN A 468 -40.32 0.98 36.53
C ASN A 468 -40.65 -0.07 37.61
N ILE A 469 -39.65 -0.79 38.15
CA ILE A 469 -39.86 -1.72 39.27
C ILE A 469 -40.33 -0.98 40.53
N ALA A 470 -39.69 0.15 40.88
CA ALA A 470 -40.06 0.93 42.06
C ALA A 470 -41.53 1.41 42.01
N LEU A 471 -42.01 1.86 40.85
CA LEU A 471 -43.41 2.24 40.65
C LEU A 471 -44.33 1.02 40.65
N GLY A 472 -43.97 -0.05 39.94
CA GLY A 472 -44.75 -1.30 39.89
C GLY A 472 -44.96 -1.94 41.27
N LEU A 473 -43.94 -1.89 42.13
CA LEU A 473 -44.05 -2.39 43.51
C LEU A 473 -45.08 -1.63 44.34
N THR A 474 -45.26 -0.32 44.14
CA THR A 474 -46.31 0.44 44.87
C THR A 474 -47.74 0.00 44.52
N LEU A 475 -47.95 -0.60 43.33
CA LEU A 475 -49.22 -1.20 42.93
C LEU A 475 -49.36 -2.67 43.36
N PHE A 476 -48.26 -3.32 43.77
CA PHE A 476 -48.25 -4.69 44.28
C PHE A 476 -48.39 -4.77 45.81
N TYR A 477 -48.00 -3.71 46.52
CA TYR A 477 -48.12 -3.58 47.99
C TYR A 477 -49.41 -2.90 48.46
N TYR A 478 -50.33 -2.55 47.54
CA TYR A 478 -51.63 -1.93 47.82
C TYR A 478 -52.76 -2.94 47.54
#